data_AF-A0AB35FYT9-F1
#
_entry.id   AF-A0AB35FYT9-F1
#
_cell.length_a   1.000
_cell.length_b   1.000
_cell.length_c   1.000
_cell.angle_alpha   90.00
_cell.angle_beta   90.00
_cell.angle_gamma   90.00
#
_symmetry.space_group_name_H-M   'P 1'
#
loop_
_entity.id
_entity.type
_entity.pdbx_description
1 polymer ?
#
loop_
_entity_poly.entity_id
_entity_poly.type
_entity_poly.pdbx_seq_one_letter_code
_entity_poly.pdbx_strand_id
1 'polypeptide(L)'
;MARKLYFWIYFSIVFIVIRFVPTYLPLITNHQQAGLVFDFTAKPFYLLMVSIFNLLFDYVSLIMPVMELLSIQIFLLVRKPSLRSQFKSYVPIILHYFVPYVLIKAFVLSTERSMLVLVWIGISIITWVILLVFLINQRYSYAKVTTIILTTFIFSRILATIMF
;
A
#
# COMPACT_ATOMS: atom_id res chain seq x y z
N MET A 1 2.96 -5.99 -19.58
CA MET A 1 1.64 -5.33 -19.74
C MET A 1 0.57 -5.96 -18.86
N ALA A 2 0.40 -7.30 -18.87
CA ALA A 2 -0.60 -8.01 -18.06
C ALA A 2 -0.52 -7.76 -16.54
N ARG A 3 0.67 -7.80 -15.91
CA ARG A 3 0.82 -7.58 -14.45
C ARG A 3 0.28 -6.22 -13.99
N LYS A 4 0.58 -5.17 -14.75
CA LYS A 4 0.12 -3.79 -14.51
C LYS A 4 -1.41 -3.71 -14.60
N LEU A 5 -2.00 -4.33 -15.63
CA LEU A 5 -3.44 -4.45 -15.78
C LEU A 5 -4.08 -5.20 -14.60
N TYR A 6 -3.53 -6.35 -14.20
CA TYR A 6 -4.04 -7.13 -13.06
C TYR A 6 -3.99 -6.34 -11.75
N PHE A 7 -2.96 -5.53 -11.54
CA PHE A 7 -2.90 -4.64 -10.38
C PHE A 7 -4.02 -3.60 -10.39
N TRP A 8 -4.32 -2.98 -11.53
CA TRP A 8 -5.44 -2.03 -11.65
C TRP A 8 -6.81 -2.68 -11.48
N ILE A 9 -6.98 -3.91 -11.96
CA ILE A 9 -8.18 -4.72 -11.69
C ILE A 9 -8.29 -4.98 -10.18
N TYR A 10 -7.20 -5.39 -9.54
CA TYR A 10 -7.16 -5.62 -8.10
C TYR A 10 -7.47 -4.36 -7.30
N PHE A 11 -6.87 -3.22 -7.65
CA PHE A 11 -7.21 -1.91 -7.10
C PHE A 11 -8.71 -1.60 -7.26
N SER A 12 -9.28 -1.83 -8.44
CA SER A 12 -10.70 -1.55 -8.70
C SER A 12 -11.60 -2.39 -7.79
N ILE A 13 -11.27 -3.67 -7.59
CA ILE A 13 -12.00 -4.56 -6.67
C ILE A 13 -11.89 -4.04 -5.23
N VAL A 14 -10.68 -3.73 -4.76
CA VAL A 14 -10.46 -3.21 -3.40
C VAL A 14 -11.21 -1.90 -3.18
N PHE A 15 -11.15 -0.99 -4.15
CA PHE A 15 -11.85 0.29 -4.09
C PHE A 15 -13.36 0.13 -4.03
N ILE A 16 -13.94 -0.78 -4.83
CA ILE A 16 -15.36 -1.12 -4.78
C ILE A 16 -15.72 -1.67 -3.40
N VAL A 17 -14.94 -2.63 -2.87
CA VAL A 17 -15.21 -3.22 -1.55
C VAL A 17 -15.22 -2.13 -0.47
N ILE A 18 -14.17 -1.31 -0.37
CA ILE A 18 -14.07 -0.24 0.65
C ILE A 18 -15.21 0.79 0.51
N ARG A 19 -15.63 1.11 -0.71
CA ARG A 19 -16.70 2.08 -0.97
C ARG A 19 -18.09 1.56 -0.60
N PHE A 20 -18.37 0.28 -0.85
CA PHE A 20 -19.71 -0.29 -0.69
C PHE A 20 -19.93 -1.01 0.64
N VAL A 21 -18.87 -1.33 1.40
CA VAL A 21 -18.97 -1.86 2.77
C VAL A 21 -19.94 -1.07 3.67
N PRO A 22 -19.93 0.28 3.70
CA PRO A 22 -20.92 1.05 4.47
C PRO A 22 -22.37 0.92 4.00
N THR A 23 -22.60 0.56 2.73
CA THR A 23 -23.94 0.51 2.13
C THR A 23 -24.70 -0.76 2.52
N TYR A 24 -23.99 -1.87 2.78
CA TYR A 24 -24.59 -3.18 3.03
C TYR A 24 -24.53 -3.62 4.50
N LEU A 25 -23.92 -2.82 5.37
CA LEU A 25 -23.70 -3.15 6.78
C LEU A 25 -24.34 -2.07 7.65
N PRO A 26 -25.10 -2.44 8.70
CA PRO A 26 -25.83 -1.48 9.53
C PRO A 26 -24.87 -0.45 10.13
N LEU A 27 -25.04 0.82 9.72
CA LEU A 27 -24.41 2.05 10.23
C LEU A 27 -23.03 1.85 10.89
N ILE A 28 -22.03 1.42 10.11
CA ILE A 28 -20.64 1.65 10.51
C ILE A 28 -20.38 3.15 10.53
N THR A 29 -19.71 3.65 11.56
CA THR A 29 -19.34 5.07 11.61
C THR A 29 -18.26 5.36 10.56
N ASN A 30 -18.17 6.61 10.10
CA ASN A 30 -17.09 7.04 9.18
C ASN A 30 -15.70 6.73 9.77
N HIS A 31 -15.56 6.83 11.10
CA HIS A 31 -14.37 6.42 11.84
C HIS A 31 -14.07 4.92 11.72
N GLN A 32 -15.07 4.05 11.86
CA GLN A 32 -14.91 2.60 11.67
C GLN A 32 -14.58 2.26 10.22
N GLN A 33 -15.11 3.01 9.25
CA GLN A 33 -14.73 2.88 7.84
C GLN A 33 -13.25 3.22 7.62
N ALA A 34 -12.73 4.25 8.30
CA ALA A 34 -11.31 4.57 8.26
C ALA A 34 -10.45 3.47 8.89
N GLY A 35 -10.93 2.85 9.98
CA GLY A 35 -10.28 1.69 10.61
C GLY A 35 -10.05 0.53 9.65
N LEU A 36 -10.97 0.28 8.69
CA LEU A 36 -10.78 -0.76 7.65
C LEU A 36 -9.51 -0.57 6.83
N VAL A 37 -9.05 0.68 6.69
CA VAL A 37 -7.86 0.99 5.92
C VAL A 37 -6.60 0.93 6.77
N PHE A 38 -6.68 1.32 8.05
CA PHE A 38 -5.49 1.56 8.88
C PHE A 38 -5.28 0.57 10.03
N ASP A 39 -6.31 -0.11 10.53
CA ASP A 39 -6.25 -0.88 11.77
C ASP A 39 -6.91 -2.29 11.67
N PHE A 40 -6.96 -3.01 12.80
CA PHE A 40 -7.68 -4.28 12.95
C PHE A 40 -8.85 -4.21 13.95
N THR A 41 -9.28 -3.01 14.38
CA THR A 41 -10.33 -2.87 15.42
C THR A 41 -11.72 -3.25 14.91
N ALA A 42 -11.86 -3.45 13.60
CA ALA A 42 -13.15 -3.59 12.96
C ALA A 42 -13.88 -4.88 13.35
N LYS A 43 -14.88 -4.74 14.23
CA LYS A 43 -15.87 -5.76 14.56
C LYS A 43 -17.16 -5.46 13.80
N PRO A 44 -17.86 -6.47 13.26
CA PRO A 44 -17.62 -7.92 13.39
C PRO A 44 -16.65 -8.50 12.33
N PHE A 45 -16.42 -9.83 12.36
CA PHE A 45 -15.37 -10.55 11.60
C PHE A 45 -15.27 -10.21 10.10
N TYR A 46 -16.38 -9.91 9.42
CA TYR A 46 -16.33 -9.53 8.01
C TYR A 46 -15.57 -8.21 7.77
N LEU A 47 -15.59 -7.26 8.71
CA LEU A 47 -14.82 -6.02 8.60
C LEU A 47 -13.32 -6.28 8.79
N LEU A 48 -12.97 -7.23 9.66
CA LEU A 48 -11.60 -7.71 9.79
C LEU A 48 -11.10 -8.32 8.47
N MET A 49 -11.93 -9.08 7.76
CA MET A 49 -11.58 -9.60 6.43
C MET A 49 -11.32 -8.48 5.42
N VAL A 50 -12.13 -7.41 5.44
CA VAL A 50 -11.90 -6.22 4.59
C VAL A 50 -10.58 -5.53 4.96
N SER A 51 -10.27 -5.40 6.25
CA SER A 51 -8.98 -4.86 6.69
C SER A 51 -7.80 -5.71 6.23
N ILE A 52 -7.87 -7.04 6.37
CA ILE A 52 -6.84 -7.96 5.87
C ILE A 52 -6.71 -7.85 4.34
N PHE A 53 -7.82 -7.72 3.63
CA PHE A 53 -7.80 -7.53 2.18
C PHE A 53 -7.06 -6.24 1.79
N ASN A 54 -7.28 -5.16 2.54
CA ASN A 54 -6.56 -3.91 2.30
C ASN A 54 -5.08 -4.00 2.73
N LEU A 55 -4.73 -4.77 3.76
CA LEU A 55 -3.34 -5.08 4.10
C LEU A 55 -2.63 -5.78 2.93
N LEU A 56 -3.30 -6.75 2.31
CA LEU A 56 -2.76 -7.44 1.13
C LEU A 56 -2.61 -6.48 -0.04
N PHE A 57 -3.54 -5.53 -0.22
CA PHE A 57 -3.38 -4.48 -1.20
C PHE A 57 -2.15 -3.60 -0.95
N ASP A 58 -1.95 -3.14 0.28
CA ASP A 58 -0.77 -2.36 0.67
C ASP A 58 0.52 -3.12 0.37
N TYR A 59 0.57 -4.39 0.75
CA TYR A 59 1.66 -5.30 0.45
C TYR A 59 1.92 -5.40 -1.07
N VAL A 60 0.88 -5.72 -1.87
CA VAL A 60 1.00 -5.88 -3.32
C VAL A 60 1.46 -4.58 -3.99
N SER A 61 0.95 -3.43 -3.53
CA SER A 61 1.30 -2.11 -4.05
C SER A 61 2.79 -1.80 -3.91
N LEU A 62 3.48 -2.42 -2.94
CA LEU A 62 4.90 -2.17 -2.67
C LEU A 62 5.81 -3.27 -3.23
N ILE A 63 5.43 -4.55 -3.08
CA ILE A 63 6.27 -5.65 -3.58
C ILE A 63 6.40 -5.61 -5.10
N MET A 64 5.33 -5.26 -5.82
CA MET A 64 5.34 -5.22 -7.28
C MET A 64 6.38 -4.23 -7.85
N PRO A 65 6.41 -2.94 -7.44
CA PRO A 65 7.45 -2.03 -7.92
C PRO A 65 8.84 -2.43 -7.43
N VAL A 66 9.00 -2.95 -6.21
CA VAL A 66 10.32 -3.44 -5.73
C VAL A 66 10.85 -4.53 -6.65
N MET A 67 10.04 -5.53 -7.00
CA MET A 67 10.46 -6.62 -7.88
C MET A 67 10.79 -6.15 -9.30
N GLU A 68 10.01 -5.20 -9.83
CA GLU A 68 10.32 -4.57 -11.12
C GLU A 68 11.65 -3.84 -11.09
N LEU A 69 11.91 -3.05 -10.05
CA LEU A 69 13.09 -2.21 -9.94
C LEU A 69 14.36 -3.04 -9.68
N LEU A 70 14.27 -4.09 -8.85
CA LEU A 70 15.37 -5.05 -8.65
C LEU A 70 15.74 -5.76 -9.95
N SER A 71 14.76 -6.10 -10.79
CA SER A 71 15.05 -6.70 -12.12
C SER A 71 15.81 -5.75 -13.05
N ILE A 72 15.56 -4.44 -12.95
CA ILE A 72 16.23 -3.41 -13.75
C ILE A 72 17.66 -3.17 -13.25
N GLN A 73 17.91 -3.29 -11.94
CA GLN A 73 19.25 -3.11 -11.38
C GLN A 73 20.30 -4.08 -11.95
N ILE A 74 19.88 -5.29 -12.34
CA ILE A 74 20.75 -6.26 -13.02
C ILE A 74 21.31 -5.64 -14.32
N PHE A 75 20.48 -4.91 -15.07
CA PHE A 75 20.90 -4.23 -16.30
C PHE A 75 21.76 -2.98 -16.03
N LEU A 76 21.53 -2.30 -14.91
CA LEU A 76 22.31 -1.12 -14.52
C LEU A 76 23.74 -1.46 -14.10
N LEU A 77 23.96 -2.64 -13.51
CA LEU A 77 25.29 -3.14 -13.20
C LEU A 77 26.17 -3.28 -14.45
N VAL A 78 25.56 -3.59 -15.59
CA VAL A 78 26.26 -3.79 -16.86
C VAL A 78 26.50 -2.47 -17.60
N ARG A 79 25.48 -1.60 -17.70
CA ARG A 79 25.53 -0.38 -18.54
C ARG A 79 25.88 0.92 -17.81
N LYS A 80 25.82 0.98 -16.48
CA LYS A 80 26.09 2.16 -15.63
C LYS A 80 25.54 3.50 -16.19
N PRO A 81 24.24 3.62 -16.49
CA PRO A 81 23.68 4.87 -17.01
C PRO A 81 23.66 5.98 -15.95
N SER A 82 23.58 7.24 -16.39
CA SER A 82 23.50 8.41 -15.49
C SER A 82 22.26 8.36 -14.57
N LEU A 83 22.39 8.93 -13.37
CA LEU A 83 21.30 8.96 -12.37
C LEU A 83 20.00 9.53 -12.92
N ARG A 84 20.07 10.58 -13.75
CA ARG A 84 18.88 11.18 -14.39
C ARG A 84 18.14 10.19 -15.30
N SER A 85 18.86 9.35 -16.04
CA SER A 85 18.28 8.33 -16.91
C SER A 85 17.65 7.19 -16.11
N GLN A 86 18.28 6.80 -14.98
CA GLN A 86 17.74 5.82 -14.05
C GLN A 86 16.42 6.32 -13.45
N PHE A 87 16.40 7.54 -12.91
CA PHE A 87 15.19 8.15 -12.36
C PHE A 87 14.05 8.22 -13.37
N LYS A 88 14.33 8.68 -14.61
CA LYS A 88 13.32 8.74 -15.67
C LYS A 88 12.68 7.38 -15.96
N SER A 89 13.43 6.29 -15.78
CA SER A 89 12.95 4.91 -15.98
C SER A 89 12.18 4.38 -14.77
N TYR A 90 12.59 4.76 -13.55
CA TYR A 90 11.96 4.29 -12.31
C TYR A 90 10.64 4.97 -12.00
N VAL A 91 10.54 6.28 -12.21
CA VAL A 91 9.35 7.08 -11.91
C VAL A 91 8.05 6.49 -12.48
N PRO A 92 7.96 6.13 -13.78
CA PRO A 92 6.72 5.58 -14.32
C PRO A 92 6.36 4.20 -13.74
N ILE A 93 7.33 3.43 -13.25
CA ILE A 93 7.08 2.15 -12.56
C ILE A 93 6.51 2.44 -11.18
N ILE A 94 7.18 3.30 -10.41
CA ILE A 94 6.80 3.68 -9.05
C ILE A 94 5.39 4.29 -9.04
N LEU A 95 5.13 5.28 -9.90
CA LEU A 95 3.85 5.99 -9.95
C LEU A 95 2.68 5.05 -10.28
N HIS A 96 2.91 4.03 -11.10
CA HIS A 96 1.87 3.09 -11.50
C HIS A 96 1.27 2.32 -10.32
N TYR A 97 2.07 2.05 -9.30
CA TYR A 97 1.63 1.35 -8.09
C TYR A 97 1.31 2.31 -6.94
N PHE A 98 2.05 3.42 -6.86
CA PHE A 98 1.87 4.43 -5.83
C PHE A 98 0.56 5.21 -5.97
N VAL A 99 0.11 5.53 -7.19
CA VAL A 99 -1.13 6.28 -7.40
C VAL A 99 -2.35 5.53 -6.86
N PRO A 100 -2.61 4.26 -7.23
CA PRO A 100 -3.69 3.47 -6.63
C PRO A 100 -3.58 3.35 -5.11
N TYR A 101 -2.36 3.20 -4.60
CA TYR A 101 -2.10 3.18 -3.16
C TYR A 101 -2.60 4.45 -2.47
N VAL A 102 -2.21 5.63 -2.96
CA VAL A 102 -2.62 6.93 -2.39
C VAL A 102 -4.12 7.16 -2.57
N LEU A 103 -4.71 6.77 -3.69
CA LEU A 103 -6.14 6.98 -3.95
C LEU A 103 -7.05 6.31 -2.92
N ILE A 104 -6.70 5.09 -2.46
CA ILE A 104 -7.46 4.42 -1.40
C ILE A 104 -7.42 5.25 -0.10
N LYS A 105 -6.26 5.80 0.26
CA LYS A 105 -6.08 6.60 1.48
C LYS A 105 -6.79 7.94 1.38
N ALA A 106 -6.70 8.57 0.22
CA ALA A 106 -7.40 9.82 -0.08
C ALA A 106 -8.92 9.64 -0.04
N PHE A 107 -9.44 8.48 -0.45
CA PHE A 107 -10.86 8.17 -0.31
C PHE A 107 -11.29 8.13 1.17
N VAL A 108 -10.49 7.55 2.06
CA VAL A 108 -10.79 7.57 3.50
C VAL A 108 -10.82 8.98 4.06
N LEU A 109 -9.93 9.87 3.59
CA LEU A 109 -9.97 11.27 3.98
C LEU A 109 -11.26 11.98 3.51
N SER A 110 -11.83 11.55 2.39
CA SER A 110 -13.09 12.10 1.90
C SER A 110 -14.29 11.67 2.76
N THR A 111 -14.21 10.52 3.43
CA THR A 111 -15.26 9.98 4.31
C THR A 111 -15.09 10.41 5.76
N GLU A 112 -13.86 10.47 6.28
CA GLU A 112 -13.54 10.82 7.67
C GLU A 112 -12.42 11.86 7.72
N ARG A 113 -12.77 13.10 8.08
CA ARG A 113 -11.85 14.25 8.12
C ARG A 113 -11.28 14.47 9.52
N SER A 114 -10.76 13.43 10.15
CA SER A 114 -10.10 13.56 11.44
C SER A 114 -8.60 13.85 11.26
N MET A 115 -8.03 14.62 12.20
CA MET A 115 -6.59 14.85 12.24
C MET A 115 -5.81 13.53 12.35
N LEU A 116 -6.40 12.54 13.04
CA LEU A 116 -5.84 11.22 13.24
C LEU A 116 -5.72 10.45 11.91
N VAL A 117 -6.77 10.48 11.07
CA VAL A 117 -6.74 9.90 9.72
C VAL A 117 -5.65 10.56 8.87
N LEU A 118 -5.53 11.89 8.91
CA LEU A 118 -4.48 12.61 8.17
C LEU A 118 -3.06 12.18 8.59
N VAL A 119 -2.82 12.06 9.89
CA VAL A 119 -1.52 11.59 10.42
C VAL A 119 -1.23 10.18 9.92
N TRP A 120 -2.20 9.26 9.98
CA TRP A 120 -2.01 7.89 9.52
C TRP A 120 -1.82 7.76 8.01
N ILE A 121 -2.48 8.60 7.20
CA ILE A 121 -2.18 8.70 5.76
C ILE A 121 -0.73 9.13 5.55
N GLY A 122 -0.26 10.14 6.29
CA GLY A 122 1.13 10.60 6.25
C GLY A 122 2.12 9.49 6.60
N ILE A 123 1.92 8.82 7.73
CA ILE A 123 2.74 7.67 8.16
C ILE A 123 2.75 6.59 7.07
N SER A 124 1.58 6.20 6.57
CA SER A 124 1.42 5.18 5.53
C SER A 124 2.23 5.51 4.27
N ILE A 125 2.14 6.75 3.77
CA ILE A 125 2.89 7.20 2.60
C ILE A 125 4.40 7.21 2.87
N ILE A 126 4.83 7.73 4.03
CA ILE A 126 6.24 7.78 4.42
C ILE A 126 6.81 6.36 4.51
N THR A 127 6.11 5.44 5.17
CA THR A 127 6.52 4.03 5.28
C THR A 127 6.65 3.39 3.91
N TRP A 128 5.70 3.62 3.00
CA TRP A 128 5.77 3.09 1.63
C TRP A 128 7.03 3.57 0.90
N VAL A 129 7.33 4.86 0.95
CA VAL A 129 8.49 5.46 0.27
C VAL A 129 9.80 4.98 0.90
N ILE A 130 9.90 4.98 2.23
CA ILE A 130 11.11 4.53 2.95
C ILE A 130 11.39 3.06 2.64
N LEU A 131 10.38 2.19 2.71
CA LEU A 131 10.55 0.77 2.40
C LEU A 131 10.96 0.56 0.94
N LEU A 132 10.35 1.28 -0.01
CA LEU A 132 10.72 1.18 -1.43
C LEU A 132 12.21 1.49 -1.61
N VAL A 133 12.67 2.65 -1.11
CA VAL A 133 14.06 3.08 -1.23
C VAL A 133 15.01 2.11 -0.53
N PHE A 134 14.67 1.71 0.70
CA PHE A 134 15.48 0.78 1.49
C PHE A 134 15.64 -0.58 0.80
N LEU A 135 14.54 -1.18 0.33
CA LEU A 135 14.54 -2.52 -0.25
C LEU A 135 15.20 -2.56 -1.63
N ILE A 136 15.07 -1.51 -2.43
CA ILE A 136 15.77 -1.42 -3.72
C ILE A 136 17.28 -1.31 -3.51
N ASN A 137 17.73 -0.62 -2.47
CA ASN A 137 19.16 -0.47 -2.20
C ASN A 137 19.79 -1.73 -1.62
N GLN A 138 19.00 -2.65 -1.08
CA GLN A 138 19.46 -3.88 -0.46
C GLN A 138 19.31 -5.07 -1.40
N ARG A 139 20.35 -5.90 -1.52
CA ARG A 139 20.33 -7.14 -2.31
C ARG A 139 19.72 -8.31 -1.54
N TYR A 140 18.55 -8.10 -0.97
CA TYR A 140 17.87 -9.14 -0.22
C TYR A 140 17.25 -10.20 -1.13
N SER A 141 17.18 -11.43 -0.63
CA SER A 141 16.41 -12.48 -1.29
C SER A 141 14.93 -12.14 -1.27
N TYR A 142 14.17 -12.69 -2.23
CA TYR A 142 12.73 -12.49 -2.32
C TYR A 142 12.03 -12.74 -0.97
N ALA A 143 12.32 -13.86 -0.32
CA ALA A 143 11.74 -14.23 0.97
C ALA A 143 12.01 -13.20 2.09
N LYS A 144 13.17 -12.53 2.06
CA LYS A 144 13.47 -11.46 3.04
C LYS A 144 12.69 -10.19 2.72
N VAL A 145 12.62 -9.79 1.45
CA VAL A 145 11.83 -8.62 1.01
C VAL A 145 10.36 -8.81 1.39
N THR A 146 9.78 -9.98 1.10
CA THR A 146 8.38 -10.27 1.43
C THR A 146 8.13 -10.22 2.93
N THR A 147 9.03 -10.82 3.73
CA THR A 147 8.92 -10.83 5.19
C THR A 147 8.99 -9.41 5.75
N ILE A 148 9.97 -8.61 5.32
CA ILE A 148 10.14 -7.22 5.80
C ILE A 148 8.89 -6.37 5.50
N ILE A 149 8.37 -6.42 4.27
CA ILE A 149 7.20 -5.62 3.90
C ILE A 149 5.99 -6.04 4.74
N LEU A 150 5.72 -7.36 4.83
CA LEU A 150 4.55 -7.88 5.51
C LEU A 150 4.60 -7.62 7.01
N THR A 151 5.75 -7.85 7.67
CA THR A 151 5.91 -7.55 9.09
C THR A 151 5.79 -6.06 9.37
N THR A 152 6.34 -5.19 8.52
CA THR A 152 6.24 -3.74 8.72
C THR A 152 4.79 -3.25 8.61
N PHE A 153 4.04 -3.71 7.61
CA PHE A 153 2.64 -3.30 7.47
C PHE A 153 1.74 -3.88 8.58
N ILE A 154 1.96 -5.13 8.98
CA ILE A 154 1.24 -5.72 10.13
C ILE A 154 1.52 -4.90 11.39
N PHE A 155 2.78 -4.59 11.66
CA PHE A 155 3.18 -3.82 12.83
C PHE A 155 2.59 -2.40 12.81
N SER A 156 2.61 -1.74 11.65
CA SER A 156 1.96 -0.43 11.46
C SER A 156 0.46 -0.48 11.77
N ARG A 157 -0.24 -1.54 11.36
CA ARG A 157 -1.68 -1.70 11.63
C ARG A 157 -1.98 -2.05 13.10
N ILE A 158 -1.12 -2.83 13.75
CA ILE A 158 -1.22 -3.10 15.19
C ILE A 158 -1.04 -1.79 15.97
N LEU A 159 -0.06 -0.96 15.60
CA LEU A 159 0.13 0.37 16.19
C LEU A 159 -1.08 1.26 15.96
N ALA A 160 -1.63 1.28 14.74
CA ALA A 160 -2.87 2.00 14.45
C ALA A 160 -4.00 1.53 15.36
N THR A 161 -4.21 0.23 15.52
CA THR A 161 -5.25 -0.35 16.40
C THR A 161 -5.20 0.17 17.85
N ILE A 162 -4.02 0.55 18.35
CA ILE A 162 -3.85 1.10 19.71
C ILE A 162 -4.18 2.59 19.76
N MET A 163 -3.94 3.30 18.66
CA MET A 163 -4.01 4.76 18.59
C MET A 163 -5.24 5.30 17.84
N PHE A 164 -5.94 4.45 17.09
CA PHE A 164 -7.15 4.77 16.32
C PHE A 164 -8.40 4.66 17.20
#